data_AF-A0A520CFU5-F1
#
_entry.id   AF-A0A520CFU5-F1
#
_cell.length_a   1.000
_cell.length_b   1.000
_cell.length_c   1.000
_cell.angle_alpha   90.00
_cell.angle_beta   90.00
_cell.angle_gamma   90.00
#
_symmetry.space_group_name_H-M   'P 1'
#
loop_
_entity.id
_entity.type
_entity.pdbx_description
1 polymer ?
#
loop_
_entity_poly.entity_id
_entity_poly.type
_entity_poly.pdbx_seq_one_letter_code
_entity_poly.pdbx_strand_id
1 'polypeptide(L)'
;MQDLIFKLKWKLRWIRIIDLPILAIALFADTDLKILLLSVFVLYEVFRWFGAREFQKIKTSVDYTSSTKEVLESNLKAISKILAIENIWGYVTAPIAGPIGFVCYKLAVHHSFANVFDLPNIYLQLGLLAPLGILIIVLGNLMNRSIFKKRIENLKLKIKEFT
;
A
#
# COMPACT_ATOMS: atom_id res chain seq x y z
N MET A 1 -22.16 -0.53 -5.58
CA MET A 1 -21.25 0.53 -5.12
C MET A 1 -20.75 0.25 -3.70
N GLN A 2 -21.64 -0.03 -2.74
CA GLN A 2 -21.30 -0.36 -1.34
C GLN A 2 -20.22 -1.44 -1.18
N ASP A 3 -20.31 -2.56 -1.91
CA ASP A 3 -19.33 -3.65 -1.81
C ASP A 3 -17.93 -3.25 -2.35
N LEU A 4 -17.84 -2.33 -3.32
CA LEU A 4 -16.56 -1.82 -3.79
C LEU A 4 -15.91 -0.87 -2.76
N ILE A 5 -16.72 -0.07 -2.09
CA ILE A 5 -16.31 0.82 -0.99
C ILE A 5 -15.88 -0.02 0.22
N PHE A 6 -16.59 -1.09 0.53
CA PHE A 6 -16.23 -2.03 1.59
C PHE A 6 -14.86 -2.64 1.35
N LYS A 7 -14.59 -3.11 0.12
CA LYS A 7 -13.28 -3.67 -0.27
C LYS A 7 -12.16 -2.63 -0.17
N LEU A 8 -12.38 -1.39 -0.61
CA LEU A 8 -11.40 -0.31 -0.46
C LEU A 8 -11.13 0.04 1.01
N LYS A 9 -12.17 0.11 1.84
CA LYS A 9 -12.06 0.35 3.28
C LYS A 9 -11.26 -0.76 3.96
N TRP A 10 -11.53 -2.01 3.60
CA TRP A 10 -10.77 -3.15 4.11
C TRP A 10 -9.30 -3.08 3.70
N LYS A 11 -9.03 -2.71 2.45
CA LYS A 11 -7.66 -2.55 1.96
C LYS A 11 -6.86 -1.50 2.74
N LEU A 12 -7.48 -0.35 3.04
CA LEU A 12 -6.87 0.69 3.88
C LEU A 12 -6.70 0.25 5.35
N ARG A 13 -7.56 -0.65 5.85
CA ARG A 13 -7.41 -1.26 7.18
C ARG A 13 -6.28 -2.27 7.24
N TRP A 14 -6.08 -3.06 6.19
CA TRP A 14 -4.99 -4.04 6.10
C TRP A 14 -3.61 -3.39 6.29
N ILE A 15 -3.40 -2.20 5.74
CA ILE A 15 -2.17 -1.42 5.98
C ILE A 15 -1.91 -1.27 7.48
N ARG A 16 -2.91 -0.85 8.25
CA ARG A 16 -2.79 -0.64 9.70
C ARG A 16 -2.59 -1.95 10.49
N ILE A 17 -3.16 -3.05 10.02
CA ILE A 17 -2.99 -4.37 10.65
C ILE A 17 -1.52 -4.82 10.55
N ILE A 18 -0.86 -4.53 9.43
CA ILE A 18 0.55 -4.87 9.21
C ILE A 18 1.46 -3.89 9.96
N ASP A 19 1.07 -2.62 10.03
CA ASP A 19 1.89 -1.53 10.56
C ASP A 19 1.93 -1.48 12.10
N LEU A 20 0.84 -1.87 12.77
CA LEU A 20 0.78 -1.88 14.24
C LEU A 20 1.78 -2.84 14.91
N PRO A 21 1.95 -4.10 14.44
CA PRO A 21 3.01 -4.98 14.93
C PRO A 21 4.42 -4.40 14.73
N ILE A 22 4.68 -3.73 13.61
CA ILE A 22 5.97 -3.09 13.32
C ILE A 22 6.25 -2.00 14.36
N LEU A 23 5.24 -1.18 14.66
CA LEU A 23 5.33 -0.16 15.71
C LEU A 23 5.55 -0.79 17.09
N ALA A 24 4.82 -1.86 17.41
CA ALA A 24 4.98 -2.55 18.68
C ALA A 24 6.42 -3.05 18.87
N ILE A 25 7.00 -3.70 17.85
CA ILE A 25 8.40 -4.15 17.86
C ILE A 25 9.34 -2.94 17.98
N ALA A 26 9.08 -1.85 17.28
CA ALA A 26 9.90 -0.63 17.32
C ALA A 26 9.97 -0.01 18.73
N LEU A 27 8.93 -0.14 19.55
CA LEU A 27 8.93 0.36 20.92
C LEU A 27 9.90 -0.40 21.84
N PHE A 28 10.18 -1.67 21.54
CA PHE A 28 11.06 -2.54 22.33
C PHE A 28 12.42 -2.81 21.66
N ALA A 29 12.66 -2.30 20.46
CA ALA A 29 13.89 -2.50 19.71
C ALA A 29 15.02 -1.54 20.15
N ASP A 30 16.26 -2.00 19.98
CA ASP A 30 17.47 -1.20 20.17
C ASP A 30 17.57 -0.07 19.12
N THR A 31 18.36 0.96 19.45
CA THR A 31 18.40 2.26 18.75
C THR A 31 18.36 2.17 17.23
N ASP A 32 19.26 1.41 16.59
CA ASP A 32 19.36 1.36 15.12
C ASP A 32 18.19 0.61 14.47
N LEU A 33 17.78 -0.52 15.05
CA LEU A 33 16.60 -1.27 14.61
C LEU A 33 15.31 -0.45 14.80
N LYS A 34 15.23 0.29 15.91
CA LYS A 34 14.11 1.19 16.20
C LYS A 34 13.99 2.30 15.16
N ILE A 35 15.10 2.94 14.78
CA ILE A 35 15.10 3.98 13.74
C ILE A 35 14.58 3.40 12.42
N LEU A 36 15.07 2.21 12.03
CA LEU A 36 14.62 1.55 10.81
C LEU A 36 13.11 1.25 10.85
N LEU A 37 12.62 0.61 11.92
CA LEU A 37 11.20 0.23 12.04
C LEU A 37 10.28 1.45 12.11
N LEU A 38 10.69 2.53 12.80
CA LEU A 38 9.95 3.79 12.82
C LEU A 38 9.89 4.45 11.43
N SER A 39 10.99 4.42 10.67
CA SER A 39 10.99 4.97 9.30
C SER A 39 10.03 4.21 8.39
N VAL A 40 9.97 2.88 8.52
CA VAL A 40 9.02 2.03 7.80
C VAL A 40 7.59 2.39 8.20
N PHE A 41 7.32 2.46 9.50
CA PHE A 41 6.00 2.84 10.02
C PHE A 41 5.53 4.19 9.47
N VAL A 42 6.39 5.22 9.51
CA VAL A 42 6.07 6.54 8.96
C VAL A 42 5.77 6.47 7.47
N LEU A 43 6.56 5.71 6.70
CA LEU A 43 6.32 5.52 5.27
C LEU A 43 4.93 4.91 5.01
N TYR A 44 4.58 3.83 5.71
CA TYR A 44 3.28 3.17 5.56
C TYR A 44 2.11 4.09 5.95
N GLU A 45 2.22 4.85 7.04
CA GLU A 45 1.15 5.76 7.48
C GLU A 45 0.96 6.96 6.53
N VAL A 46 2.04 7.49 5.93
CA VAL A 46 1.94 8.55 4.91
C VAL A 46 1.15 8.06 3.69
N PHE A 47 1.47 6.87 3.18
CA PHE A 47 0.73 6.31 2.03
C PHE A 47 -0.72 5.97 2.39
N ARG A 48 -0.97 5.49 3.61
CA ARG A 48 -2.33 5.29 4.13
C ARG A 48 -3.10 6.59 4.17
N TRP A 49 -2.48 7.68 4.60
CA TRP A 49 -3.09 9.01 4.66
C TRP A 49 -3.49 9.51 3.27
N PHE A 50 -2.61 9.37 2.26
CA PHE A 50 -2.95 9.67 0.87
C PHE A 50 -4.15 8.85 0.37
N GLY A 51 -4.16 7.54 0.63
CA GLY A 51 -5.28 6.66 0.27
C GLY A 51 -6.59 7.02 0.99
N ALA A 52 -6.52 7.37 2.27
CA ALA A 52 -7.68 7.78 3.06
C ALA A 52 -8.26 9.12 2.59
N ARG A 53 -7.39 10.07 2.21
CA ARG A 53 -7.80 11.38 1.67
C ARG A 53 -8.56 11.25 0.36
N GLU A 54 -8.14 10.35 -0.54
CA GLU A 54 -8.90 10.06 -1.76
C GLU A 54 -10.18 9.26 -1.47
N PHE A 55 -10.17 8.36 -0.47
CA PHE A 55 -11.36 7.62 -0.08
C PHE A 55 -12.48 8.52 0.47
N GLN A 56 -12.13 9.56 1.23
CA GLN A 56 -13.09 10.55 1.74
C GLN A 56 -13.79 11.36 0.63
N LYS A 57 -13.22 11.40 -0.58
CA LYS A 57 -13.85 12.08 -1.74
C LYS A 57 -14.97 11.25 -2.36
N ILE A 58 -15.11 9.97 -2.01
CA ILE A 58 -16.16 9.10 -2.53
C ILE A 58 -17.49 9.49 -1.85
N LYS A 59 -18.39 10.11 -2.61
CA LYS A 59 -19.73 10.48 -2.14
C LYS A 59 -20.63 9.25 -2.10
N THR A 60 -21.16 8.92 -0.93
CA THR A 60 -22.11 7.81 -0.73
C THR A 60 -23.52 8.26 -0.36
N SER A 61 -23.71 9.55 -0.06
CA SER A 61 -25.00 10.14 0.23
C SER A 61 -25.77 10.42 -1.06
N VAL A 62 -27.10 10.33 -0.99
CA VAL A 62 -27.99 10.76 -2.07
C VAL A 62 -27.88 12.28 -2.17
N ASP A 63 -27.28 12.75 -3.25
CA ASP A 63 -27.03 14.16 -3.50
C ASP A 63 -28.10 14.63 -4.51
N TYR A 64 -29.21 15.18 -4.00
CA TYR A 64 -30.39 15.55 -4.80
C TYR A 64 -30.14 16.72 -5.77
N THR A 65 -28.99 17.40 -5.64
CA THR A 65 -28.60 18.56 -6.45
C THR A 65 -27.69 18.23 -7.63
N SER A 66 -27.08 17.04 -7.65
CA SER A 66 -26.15 16.63 -8.72
C SER A 66 -26.71 15.48 -9.53
N SER A 67 -26.41 15.44 -10.84
CA SER A 67 -26.84 14.32 -11.67
C SER A 67 -26.20 13.02 -11.18
N THR A 68 -26.97 11.93 -11.15
CA THR A 68 -26.48 10.60 -10.74
C THR A 68 -25.22 10.19 -11.51
N LYS A 69 -25.12 10.64 -12.78
CA LYS A 69 -23.97 10.43 -13.66
C LYS A 69 -22.70 11.11 -13.15
N GLU A 70 -22.77 12.39 -12.81
CA GLU A 70 -21.62 13.15 -12.29
C GLU A 70 -21.08 12.55 -10.98
N VAL A 71 -21.97 12.10 -10.10
CA VAL A 71 -21.59 11.43 -8.84
C VAL A 71 -20.86 10.11 -9.12
N LEU A 72 -21.37 9.31 -10.06
CA LEU A 72 -20.75 8.04 -10.47
C LEU A 72 -19.37 8.25 -11.11
N GLU A 73 -19.21 9.26 -11.96
CA GLU A 73 -17.93 9.58 -12.61
C GLU A 73 -16.90 10.10 -11.60
N SER A 74 -17.30 11.00 -10.69
CA SER A 74 -16.44 11.50 -9.63
C SER A 74 -15.94 10.35 -8.72
N ASN A 75 -16.86 9.46 -8.33
CA ASN A 75 -16.53 8.28 -7.53
C ASN A 75 -15.57 7.34 -8.28
N LEU A 76 -15.81 7.08 -9.57
CA LEU A 76 -14.93 6.26 -10.40
C LEU A 76 -13.51 6.86 -10.48
N LYS A 77 -13.42 8.18 -10.64
CA LYS A 77 -12.14 8.91 -10.67
C LYS A 77 -11.38 8.78 -9.36
N ALA A 78 -12.06 8.92 -8.21
CA ALA A 78 -11.46 8.73 -6.90
C ALA A 78 -10.95 7.29 -6.70
N ILE A 79 -11.76 6.29 -7.06
CA ILE A 79 -11.37 4.86 -7.00
C ILE A 79 -10.14 4.58 -7.86
N SER A 80 -10.11 5.09 -9.09
CA SER A 80 -8.99 4.90 -10.01
C SER A 80 -7.70 5.55 -9.47
N LYS A 81 -7.81 6.72 -8.82
CA LYS A 81 -6.68 7.38 -8.17
C LYS A 81 -6.13 6.57 -7.01
N ILE A 82 -7.00 6.03 -6.15
CA ILE A 82 -6.58 5.16 -5.03
C ILE A 82 -5.78 3.95 -5.55
N LEU A 83 -6.29 3.28 -6.58
CA LEU A 83 -5.61 2.13 -7.18
C LEU A 83 -4.28 2.51 -7.86
N ALA A 84 -4.20 3.71 -8.46
CA ALA A 84 -2.96 4.21 -9.05
C ALA A 84 -1.90 4.52 -7.97
N ILE A 85 -2.28 5.20 -6.88
CA ILE A 85 -1.39 5.48 -5.74
C ILE A 85 -0.84 4.17 -5.17
N GLU A 86 -1.69 3.17 -5.01
CA GLU A 86 -1.28 1.86 -4.52
C GLU A 86 -0.32 1.15 -5.48
N ASN A 87 -0.56 1.24 -6.78
CA ASN A 87 0.34 0.64 -7.76
C ASN A 87 1.73 1.29 -7.68
N ILE A 88 1.78 2.64 -7.65
CA ILE A 88 3.04 3.40 -7.48
C ILE A 88 3.73 2.97 -6.18
N TRP A 89 2.98 2.90 -5.09
CA TRP A 89 3.51 2.45 -3.81
C TRP A 89 4.11 1.05 -3.91
N GLY A 90 3.38 0.08 -4.49
CA GLY A 90 3.87 -1.28 -4.68
C GLY A 90 5.13 -1.36 -5.52
N TYR A 91 5.25 -0.54 -6.58
CA TYR A 91 6.46 -0.47 -7.39
C TYR A 91 7.67 0.10 -6.64
N VAL A 92 7.44 1.05 -5.73
CA VAL A 92 8.52 1.68 -4.94
C VAL A 92 8.91 0.82 -3.74
N THR A 93 7.95 0.27 -3.00
CA THR A 93 8.23 -0.43 -1.74
C THR A 93 8.55 -1.90 -1.93
N ALA A 94 7.95 -2.60 -2.89
CA ALA A 94 8.17 -4.04 -3.03
C ALA A 94 9.64 -4.42 -3.33
N PRO A 95 10.39 -3.70 -4.20
CA PRO A 95 11.82 -4.00 -4.41
C PRO A 95 12.67 -3.78 -3.16
N ILE A 96 12.25 -2.88 -2.28
CA ILE A 96 13.02 -2.49 -1.08
C ILE A 96 12.57 -3.28 0.16
N ALA A 97 11.36 -3.87 0.14
CA ALA A 97 10.81 -4.62 1.26
C ALA A 97 11.65 -5.85 1.64
N GLY A 98 12.14 -6.60 0.63
CA GLY A 98 13.05 -7.73 0.85
C GLY A 98 14.37 -7.30 1.51
N PRO A 99 15.10 -6.34 0.92
CA PRO A 99 16.29 -5.74 1.53
C PRO A 99 16.06 -5.19 2.95
N ILE A 100 14.98 -4.43 3.19
CA ILE A 100 14.65 -3.88 4.51
C ILE A 100 14.41 -5.01 5.52
N GLY A 101 13.64 -6.04 5.15
CA GLY A 101 13.39 -7.18 6.02
C GLY A 101 14.68 -7.93 6.40
N PHE A 102 15.61 -8.04 5.46
CA PHE A 102 16.91 -8.65 5.72
C PHE A 102 17.79 -7.79 6.65
N VAL A 103 17.80 -6.46 6.45
CA VAL A 103 18.50 -5.53 7.35
C VAL A 103 17.86 -5.56 8.75
N CYS A 104 16.53 -5.62 8.88
CA CYS A 104 15.86 -5.81 10.17
C CYS A 104 16.35 -7.07 10.90
N TYR A 105 16.43 -8.19 10.19
CA TYR A 105 16.93 -9.45 10.76
C TYR A 105 18.39 -9.32 11.23
N LYS A 106 19.25 -8.71 10.40
CA LYS A 106 20.67 -8.54 10.75
C LYS A 106 20.87 -7.55 11.89
N LEU A 107 20.09 -6.47 11.95
CA LEU A 107 20.12 -5.52 13.07
C LEU A 107 19.62 -6.14 14.37
N ALA A 108 18.67 -7.07 14.32
CA ALA A 108 18.23 -7.81 15.50
C ALA A 108 19.33 -8.70 16.10
N VAL A 109 20.33 -9.10 15.30
CA VAL A 109 21.45 -9.95 15.72
C VAL A 109 22.72 -9.14 16.03
N HIS A 110 23.01 -8.12 15.23
CA HIS A 110 24.27 -7.37 15.27
C HIS A 110 24.14 -5.97 15.93
N HIS A 111 22.92 -5.58 16.31
CA HIS A 111 22.52 -4.38 17.07
C HIS A 111 22.89 -3.00 16.49
N SER A 112 23.81 -2.91 15.52
CA SER A 112 24.22 -1.66 14.89
C SER A 112 24.35 -1.76 13.38
N PHE A 113 24.00 -0.66 12.67
CA PHE A 113 24.19 -0.53 11.23
C PHE A 113 25.65 -0.74 10.81
N ALA A 114 26.62 -0.22 11.56
CA ALA A 114 28.03 -0.36 11.23
C ALA A 114 28.43 -1.84 11.13
N ASN A 115 28.05 -2.62 12.15
CA ASN A 115 28.31 -4.06 12.19
C ASN A 115 27.60 -4.82 11.06
N VAL A 116 26.40 -4.39 10.66
CA VAL A 116 25.64 -5.03 9.58
C VAL A 116 26.26 -4.75 8.21
N PHE A 117 26.70 -3.51 7.96
CA PHE A 117 27.30 -3.12 6.68
C PHE A 117 28.76 -3.55 6.53
N ASP A 118 29.44 -3.86 7.64
CA ASP A 118 30.76 -4.47 7.65
C ASP A 118 30.73 -5.98 7.38
N LEU A 119 29.56 -6.62 7.35
CA LEU A 119 29.44 -8.04 7.03
C LEU A 119 29.85 -8.34 5.57
N PRO A 120 30.56 -9.46 5.33
CA PRO A 120 30.93 -9.84 3.98
C PRO A 120 29.69 -10.11 3.12
N ASN A 121 29.72 -9.66 1.88
CA ASN A 121 28.68 -9.87 0.86
C ASN A 121 27.30 -9.26 1.18
N ILE A 122 27.18 -8.35 2.15
CA ILE A 122 25.90 -7.72 2.52
C ILE A 122 25.23 -7.03 1.32
N TYR A 123 25.98 -6.26 0.54
CA TYR A 123 25.47 -5.55 -0.65
C TYR A 123 25.00 -6.51 -1.75
N LEU A 124 25.67 -7.66 -1.90
CA LEU A 124 25.29 -8.69 -2.86
C LEU A 124 23.97 -9.36 -2.44
N GLN A 125 23.82 -9.65 -1.14
CA GLN A 125 22.59 -10.20 -0.58
C GLN A 125 21.41 -9.22 -0.71
N LEU A 126 21.62 -7.93 -0.45
CA LEU A 126 20.60 -6.90 -0.66
C LEU A 126 20.21 -6.79 -2.15
N GLY A 127 21.19 -6.83 -3.05
CA GLY A 127 20.97 -6.83 -4.49
C GLY A 127 20.18 -8.05 -5.00
N LEU A 128 20.43 -9.23 -4.46
CA LEU A 128 19.71 -10.47 -4.81
C LEU A 128 18.26 -10.49 -4.31
N LEU A 129 17.96 -9.81 -3.21
CA LEU A 129 16.61 -9.75 -2.65
C LEU A 129 15.72 -8.73 -3.35
N ALA A 130 16.28 -7.70 -4.01
CA ALA A 130 15.50 -6.70 -4.72
C ALA A 130 14.62 -7.27 -5.87
N PRO A 131 15.12 -8.20 -6.71
CA PRO A 131 14.30 -8.89 -7.72
C PRO A 131 13.09 -9.65 -7.17
N LEU A 132 13.13 -10.13 -5.92
CA LEU A 132 11.95 -10.78 -5.31
C LEU A 132 10.77 -9.81 -5.17
N GLY A 133 11.04 -8.51 -5.05
CA GLY A 133 10.01 -7.48 -5.08
C GLY A 133 9.21 -7.45 -6.39
N ILE A 134 9.80 -7.87 -7.50
CA ILE A 134 9.11 -7.95 -8.80
C ILE A 134 7.97 -8.98 -8.75
N LEU A 135 8.18 -10.12 -8.08
CA LEU A 135 7.13 -11.13 -7.89
C LEU A 135 5.96 -10.57 -7.07
N ILE A 136 6.25 -9.81 -6.01
CA ILE A 136 5.24 -9.17 -5.16
C ILE A 136 4.42 -8.14 -5.98
N ILE A 137 5.07 -7.36 -6.84
CA ILE A 137 4.39 -6.42 -7.74
C ILE A 137 3.45 -7.16 -8.69
N VAL A 138 3.92 -8.25 -9.31
CA VAL A 138 3.10 -9.07 -10.22
C VAL A 138 1.89 -9.64 -9.50
N LEU A 139 2.07 -10.20 -8.30
CA LEU A 139 0.97 -10.72 -7.48
C LEU A 139 -0.02 -9.62 -7.07
N GLY A 140 0.49 -8.46 -6.65
CA GLY A 140 -0.33 -7.30 -6.30
C GLY A 140 -1.18 -6.83 -7.48
N ASN A 141 -0.60 -6.75 -8.67
CA ASN A 141 -1.31 -6.38 -9.89
C ASN A 141 -2.36 -7.42 -10.30
N LEU A 142 -2.07 -8.72 -10.19
CA LEU A 142 -3.03 -9.79 -10.47
C LEU A 142 -4.21 -9.75 -9.49
N MET A 143 -3.94 -9.56 -8.20
CA MET A 143 -4.96 -9.43 -7.16
C MET A 143 -5.85 -8.20 -7.41
N ASN A 144 -5.23 -7.05 -7.71
CA ASN A 144 -5.96 -5.82 -8.00
C ASN A 144 -6.85 -5.96 -9.23
N ARG A 145 -6.32 -6.59 -10.28
CA ARG A 145 -7.09 -6.89 -11.49
C ARG A 145 -8.25 -7.84 -11.19
N SER A 146 -8.04 -8.91 -10.43
CA SER A 146 -9.10 -9.86 -10.07
C SER A 146 -10.23 -9.21 -9.26
N ILE A 147 -9.88 -8.41 -8.25
CA ILE A 147 -10.85 -7.84 -7.30
C ILE A 147 -11.61 -6.65 -7.90
N PHE A 148 -10.94 -5.80 -8.69
CA PHE A 148 -11.49 -4.51 -9.11
C PHE A 148 -11.87 -4.42 -10.59
N LYS A 149 -11.27 -5.21 -11.50
CA LYS A 149 -11.48 -5.04 -12.97
C LYS A 149 -12.94 -5.13 -13.37
N LYS A 150 -13.62 -6.25 -13.07
CA LYS A 150 -15.04 -6.46 -13.41
C LYS A 150 -15.95 -5.39 -12.83
N ARG A 151 -15.62 -4.85 -11.65
CA ARG A 151 -16.45 -3.87 -10.96
C ARG A 151 -16.29 -2.47 -11.54
N ILE A 152 -15.07 -2.10 -11.93
CA ILE A 152 -14.81 -0.86 -12.65
C ILE A 152 -15.46 -0.92 -14.03
N GLU A 153 -15.39 -2.05 -14.73
CA GLU A 153 -16.07 -2.25 -16.01
C GLU A 153 -17.60 -2.13 -15.87
N ASN A 154 -18.20 -2.77 -14.86
CA ASN A 154 -19.63 -2.62 -14.59
C ASN A 154 -20.03 -1.18 -14.21
N LEU A 155 -19.18 -0.45 -13.50
CA LEU A 155 -19.39 0.97 -13.20
C LEU A 155 -19.34 1.83 -14.48
N LYS A 156 -18.39 1.56 -15.38
CA LYS A 156 -18.31 2.24 -16.68
C LYS A 156 -19.51 1.94 -17.56
N LEU A 157 -19.99 0.69 -17.59
CA LEU A 157 -21.18 0.31 -18.33
C LEU A 157 -22.43 1.00 -17.79
N LYS A 158 -22.62 1.04 -16.47
CA LYS A 158 -23.73 1.78 -15.85
C LYS A 158 -23.70 3.28 -16.15
N ILE A 159 -22.52 3.90 -16.18
CA ILE A 159 -22.40 5.32 -16.57
C ILE A 159 -22.83 5.52 -18.03
N LYS A 160 -22.51 4.57 -18.93
CA LYS A 160 -22.94 4.61 -20.33
C LYS A 160 -24.45 4.42 -20.50
N GLU A 161 -25.12 3.67 -19.63
CA GLU A 161 -26.59 3.52 -19.63
C GLU A 161 -27.33 4.84 -19.28
N PHE A 162 -26.65 5.80 -18.63
CA PHE A 162 -27.17 7.15 -18.39
C PHE A 162 -26.80 8.14 -19.52
N THR A 163 -26.47 7.64 -20.71
CA THR A 163 -26.26 8.41 -21.95
C THR A 163 -27.43 8.18 -22.87
#